data_AF-A0A1E4L940-F1
#
_entry.id   AF-A0A1E4L940-F1
#
_cell.length_a   1.000
_cell.length_b   1.000
_cell.length_c   1.000
_cell.angle_alpha   90.00
_cell.angle_beta   90.00
_cell.angle_gamma   90.00
#
_symmetry.space_group_name_H-M   'P 1'
#
loop_
_entity.id
_entity.type
_entity.pdbx_description
1 polymer ?
#
loop_
_entity_poly.entity_id
_entity_poly.type
_entity_poly.pdbx_seq_one_letter_code
_entity_poly.pdbx_strand_id
1 'polypeptide(L)'
;MKGRIKTKLLPIDYAVIVGGPLICLLIIWFGIQAIVGPAPRPNPVKLLREGAIEIGARSEEVIKKLGAPTQIREQEDGGFTYIYTRTVYEEATKSDSLDEGAIDFTPTGRVQSIRFDRSAPPSSSGT
;
A
#
# COMPACT_ATOMS: atom_id res chain seq x y z
N MET A 1 -51.84 38.27 29.32
CA MET A 1 -50.75 39.05 28.67
C MET A 1 -49.61 38.09 28.36
N LYS A 2 -49.34 37.83 27.07
CA LYS A 2 -48.43 36.77 26.62
C LYS A 2 -47.04 37.37 26.45
N GLY A 3 -46.16 37.12 27.41
CA GLY A 3 -44.77 37.61 27.40
C GLY A 3 -44.01 37.04 26.20
N ARG A 4 -43.82 37.85 25.17
CA ARG A 4 -42.92 37.52 24.06
C ARG A 4 -41.49 37.67 24.56
N ILE A 5 -40.89 36.57 25.00
CA ILE A 5 -39.43 36.50 25.12
C ILE A 5 -38.89 36.55 23.70
N LYS A 6 -38.51 37.74 23.22
CA LYS A 6 -37.68 37.90 22.03
C LYS A 6 -36.25 37.55 22.45
N THR A 7 -35.92 36.26 22.50
CA THR A 7 -34.54 35.81 22.65
C THR A 7 -33.81 36.24 21.37
N LYS A 8 -33.10 37.37 21.42
CA LYS A 8 -32.17 37.76 20.35
C LYS A 8 -31.02 36.76 20.42
N LEU A 9 -30.94 35.87 19.43
CA LEU A 9 -29.81 34.94 19.28
C LEU A 9 -28.51 35.74 19.31
N LEU A 10 -27.65 35.45 20.28
CA LEU A 10 -26.34 36.06 20.37
C LEU A 10 -25.45 35.51 19.25
N PRO A 11 -24.42 36.23 18.80
CA PRO A 11 -23.49 35.72 17.78
C PRO A 11 -22.89 34.35 18.14
N ILE A 12 -22.76 34.07 19.44
CA ILE A 12 -22.31 32.79 19.98
C ILE A 12 -23.31 31.65 19.72
N ASP A 13 -24.62 31.92 19.74
CA ASP A 13 -25.64 30.92 19.43
C ASP A 13 -25.53 30.50 17.96
N TYR A 14 -25.21 31.43 17.05
CA TYR A 14 -24.90 31.11 15.65
C TYR A 14 -23.62 30.29 15.51
N ALA A 15 -22.57 30.59 16.28
CA ALA A 15 -21.34 29.82 16.28
C ALA A 15 -21.54 28.38 16.75
N VAL A 16 -22.46 28.15 17.70
CA VAL A 16 -22.80 26.79 18.17
C VAL A 16 -23.72 26.07 17.17
N ILE A 17 -24.72 26.74 16.60
CA ILE A 17 -25.66 26.15 15.64
C ILE A 17 -24.97 25.76 14.32
N VAL A 18 -23.99 26.54 13.86
CA VAL A 18 -23.25 26.28 12.61
C VAL A 18 -21.95 25.52 12.87
N GLY A 19 -21.21 25.88 13.92
CA GLY A 19 -19.93 25.26 14.25
C GLY A 19 -20.05 23.86 14.85
N GLY A 20 -21.10 23.58 15.62
CA GLY A 20 -21.35 22.26 16.21
C GLY A 20 -21.45 21.15 15.15
N PRO A 21 -22.30 21.28 14.11
CA PRO A 21 -22.37 20.32 13.01
C PRO A 21 -21.05 20.14 12.25
N LEU A 22 -20.32 21.24 12.02
CA LEU A 22 -19.02 21.23 11.34
C LEU A 22 -17.95 20.48 12.14
N ILE A 23 -17.88 20.70 13.45
CA ILE A 23 -16.95 20.00 14.34
C ILE A 23 -17.32 18.51 14.41
N CYS A 24 -18.61 18.17 14.48
CA CYS A 24 -19.07 16.78 14.40
C CYS A 24 -18.63 16.10 13.10
N LEU A 25 -18.79 16.77 11.95
CA LEU A 25 -18.33 16.24 10.66
C LEU A 25 -16.82 16.02 10.62
N LEU A 26 -16.03 16.96 11.18
CA LEU A 26 -14.58 16.80 11.30
C LEU A 26 -14.21 15.59 12.16
N ILE A 27 -14.83 15.43 13.33
CA ILE A 27 -14.58 14.29 14.21
C ILE A 27 -14.96 12.97 13.54
N ILE A 28 -16.09 12.92 12.84
CA ILE A 28 -16.52 11.74 12.08
C ILE A 28 -15.52 11.44 10.95
N TRP A 29 -15.05 12.45 10.22
CA TRP A 29 -14.05 12.27 9.17
C TRP A 29 -12.74 11.71 9.71
N PHE A 30 -12.22 12.27 10.81
CA PHE A 30 -11.02 11.75 11.47
C PHE A 30 -11.23 10.35 12.05
N GLY A 31 -12.41 10.07 12.61
CA GLY A 31 -12.79 8.75 13.12
C GLY A 31 -12.86 7.70 12.02
N ILE A 32 -13.44 8.01 10.86
CA ILE A 32 -13.48 7.12 9.70
C ILE A 32 -12.07 6.84 9.20
N GLN A 33 -11.23 7.87 9.06
CA GLN A 33 -9.82 7.69 8.64
C GLN A 33 -9.03 6.82 9.62
N ALA A 34 -9.28 6.95 10.92
CA ALA A 34 -8.64 6.13 11.95
C ALA A 34 -9.06 4.65 11.90
N ILE A 35 -10.30 4.35 11.48
CA ILE A 35 -10.83 2.97 11.42
C ILE A 35 -10.48 2.30 10.09
N VAL A 36 -10.62 3.01 8.96
CA VAL A 36 -10.45 2.43 7.62
C VAL A 36 -8.98 2.08 7.34
N GLY A 37 -8.05 2.74 8.03
CA GLY A 37 -6.62 2.51 7.84
C GLY A 37 -6.14 2.91 6.44
N PRO A 38 -4.83 2.89 6.18
CA PRO A 38 -4.30 3.16 4.86
C PRO A 38 -4.80 2.09 3.88
N ALA A 39 -5.21 2.52 2.68
CA ALA A 39 -5.62 1.62 1.62
C ALA A 39 -4.57 0.50 1.44
N PRO A 40 -4.99 -0.78 1.30
CA PRO A 40 -4.06 -1.87 1.11
C PRO A 40 -3.19 -1.58 -0.12
N ARG A 41 -1.87 -1.54 0.07
CA ARG A 41 -0.94 -1.31 -1.03
C ARG A 41 -1.16 -2.41 -2.09
N PRO A 42 -1.28 -2.06 -3.38
CA PRO A 42 -1.49 -3.04 -4.43
C PRO A 42 -0.31 -4.04 -4.44
N ASN A 43 -0.63 -5.33 -4.58
CA ASN A 43 0.35 -6.40 -4.41
C ASN A 43 1.40 -6.35 -5.54
N PRO A 44 2.68 -6.07 -5.25
CA PRO A 44 3.72 -5.92 -6.26
C PRO A 44 3.95 -7.21 -7.07
N VAL A 45 3.89 -8.38 -6.43
CA VAL A 45 4.06 -9.66 -7.13
C VAL A 45 2.88 -9.95 -8.05
N LYS A 46 1.66 -9.56 -7.66
CA LYS A 46 0.47 -9.69 -8.52
C LYS A 46 0.56 -8.74 -9.72
N LEU A 47 0.94 -7.49 -9.49
CA LEU A 47 1.16 -6.51 -10.55
C LEU A 47 2.25 -6.96 -11.53
N LEU A 48 3.32 -7.58 -11.03
CA LEU A 48 4.35 -8.18 -11.88
C LEU A 48 3.79 -9.33 -12.73
N ARG A 49 3.02 -10.26 -12.14
CA ARG A 49 2.39 -11.36 -12.90
C ARG A 49 1.37 -10.86 -13.92
N GLU A 50 0.71 -9.74 -13.64
CA GLU A 50 -0.24 -9.08 -14.54
C GLU A 50 0.45 -8.26 -15.65
N GLY A 51 1.79 -8.21 -15.67
CA GLY A 51 2.55 -7.53 -16.72
C GLY A 51 2.65 -6.01 -16.55
N ALA A 52 2.56 -5.48 -15.32
CA ALA A 52 2.68 -4.06 -15.06
C ALA A 52 4.05 -3.46 -15.47
N ILE A 53 5.07 -4.30 -15.61
CA ILE A 53 6.44 -3.94 -16.00
C ILE A 53 6.78 -4.61 -17.33
N GLU A 54 7.25 -3.80 -18.28
CA GLU A 54 7.75 -4.27 -19.58
C GLU A 54 9.27 -4.41 -19.57
N ILE A 55 9.78 -5.30 -20.43
CA ILE A 55 11.23 -5.45 -20.65
C ILE A 55 11.77 -4.13 -21.22
N GLY A 56 12.90 -3.66 -20.68
CA GLY A 56 13.52 -2.40 -21.05
C GLY A 56 13.05 -1.18 -20.25
N ALA A 57 12.06 -1.34 -19.36
CA ALA A 57 11.64 -0.30 -18.41
C ALA A 57 12.82 0.10 -17.50
N ARG A 58 12.82 1.36 -17.03
CA ARG A 58 13.85 1.84 -16.09
C ARG A 58 13.53 1.46 -14.66
N SER A 59 14.55 1.29 -13.83
CA SER A 59 14.40 0.99 -12.39
C SER A 59 13.48 1.97 -11.66
N GLU A 60 13.51 3.27 -11.98
CA GLU A 60 12.63 4.25 -11.32
C GLU A 60 11.16 4.03 -11.67
N GLU A 61 10.87 3.61 -12.91
CA GLU A 61 9.51 3.31 -13.33
C GLU A 61 8.99 2.05 -12.62
N VAL A 62 9.85 1.06 -12.43
CA VAL A 62 9.54 -0.15 -11.68
C VAL A 62 9.18 0.20 -10.22
N ILE A 63 10.01 1.01 -9.55
CA ILE A 63 9.75 1.45 -8.18
C ILE A 63 8.47 2.28 -8.09
N LYS A 64 8.20 3.13 -9.08
CA LYS A 64 6.98 3.95 -9.11
C LYS A 64 5.71 3.10 -9.21
N LYS A 65 5.75 2.01 -9.98
CA LYS A 65 4.58 1.12 -10.19
C LYS A 65 4.41 0.07 -9.10
N LEU A 66 5.51 -0.54 -8.64
CA LEU A 66 5.48 -1.66 -7.69
C LEU A 66 5.79 -1.26 -6.25
N GLY A 67 6.37 -0.08 -6.05
CA GLY A 67 6.95 0.32 -4.78
C GLY A 67 8.38 -0.19 -4.59
N ALA A 68 8.91 0.07 -3.40
CA ALA A 68 10.25 -0.35 -3.03
C ALA A 68 10.37 -1.89 -2.99
N PRO A 69 11.46 -2.47 -3.52
CA PRO A 69 11.68 -3.91 -3.46
C PRO A 69 11.96 -4.37 -2.03
N THR A 70 11.70 -5.65 -1.77
CA THR A 70 12.03 -6.28 -0.48
C THR A 70 13.54 -6.41 -0.30
N GLN A 71 14.23 -6.81 -1.38
CA GLN A 71 15.70 -6.92 -1.40
C GLN A 71 16.25 -6.45 -2.74
N ILE A 72 17.50 -5.98 -2.71
CA ILE A 72 18.28 -5.64 -3.89
C ILE A 72 19.54 -6.50 -3.84
N ARG A 73 19.84 -7.21 -4.94
CA ARG A 73 21.09 -7.98 -5.09
C ARG A 73 21.90 -7.40 -6.23
N GLU A 74 23.17 -7.12 -5.99
CA GLU A 74 24.09 -6.75 -7.06
C GLU A 74 24.53 -8.02 -7.82
N GLN A 75 24.64 -7.92 -9.14
CA GLN A 75 25.14 -8.99 -9.99
C GLN A 75 26.60 -8.73 -10.34
N GLU A 76 27.38 -9.81 -10.55
CA GLU A 76 28.80 -9.73 -10.90
C GLU A 76 29.06 -8.98 -12.21
N ASP A 77 28.08 -8.97 -13.12
CA ASP A 77 28.13 -8.25 -14.41
C ASP A 77 27.94 -6.72 -14.27
N GLY A 78 27.80 -6.20 -13.05
CA GLY A 78 27.51 -4.78 -12.78
C GLY A 78 26.04 -4.40 -12.90
N GLY A 79 25.16 -5.40 -13.12
CA GLY A 79 23.71 -5.27 -13.03
C GLY A 79 23.21 -5.38 -11.58
N PHE A 80 21.89 -5.32 -11.41
CA PHE A 80 21.26 -5.55 -10.11
C PHE A 80 19.90 -6.23 -10.27
N THR A 81 19.44 -6.93 -9.25
CA THR A 81 18.15 -7.60 -9.23
C THR A 81 17.29 -7.02 -8.11
N TYR A 82 16.06 -6.65 -8.43
CA TYR A 82 15.04 -6.33 -7.43
C TYR A 82 14.22 -7.57 -7.11
N ILE A 83 14.09 -7.87 -5.82
CA ILE A 83 13.34 -9.03 -5.33
C ILE A 83 12.14 -8.53 -4.55
N TYR A 84 10.96 -8.96 -4.96
CA TYR A 84 9.68 -8.71 -4.32
C TYR A 84 9.16 -10.03 -3.76
N THR A 85 9.08 -10.14 -2.44
CA THR A 85 8.54 -11.34 -1.77
C THR A 85 7.21 -11.06 -1.12
N ARG A 86 6.34 -12.07 -1.09
CA ARG A 86 5.08 -12.05 -0.38
C ARG A 86 4.73 -13.43 0.17
N THR A 87 4.25 -13.49 1.40
CA THR A 87 3.56 -14.66 1.93
C THR A 87 2.12 -14.67 1.44
N VAL A 88 1.72 -15.78 0.81
CA VAL A 88 0.37 -16.04 0.31
C VAL A 88 -0.15 -17.30 0.98
N TYR A 89 -1.28 -17.20 1.67
CA TYR A 89 -1.97 -18.37 2.19
C TYR A 89 -2.60 -19.15 1.03
N GLU A 90 -2.21 -20.41 0.86
CA GLU A 90 -2.72 -21.27 -0.20
C GLU A 90 -3.78 -22.21 0.38
N GLU A 91 -5.05 -21.97 0.01
CA GLU A 91 -6.18 -22.74 0.55
C GLU A 91 -6.12 -24.24 0.17
N ALA A 92 -5.56 -24.56 -1.00
CA ALA A 92 -5.46 -25.92 -1.50
C ALA A 92 -4.57 -26.82 -0.63
N THR A 93 -3.49 -26.27 -0.10
CA THR A 93 -2.48 -26.94 0.74
C THR A 93 -2.62 -26.56 2.21
N LYS A 94 -3.50 -25.61 2.55
CA LYS A 94 -3.67 -25.02 3.90
C LYS A 94 -2.36 -24.56 4.52
N SER A 95 -1.43 -24.11 3.68
CA SER A 95 -0.11 -23.68 4.08
C SER A 95 0.18 -22.29 3.53
N ASP A 96 0.99 -21.54 4.27
CA ASP A 96 1.61 -20.36 3.72
C ASP A 96 2.60 -20.77 2.62
N SER A 97 2.63 -20.00 1.53
CA SER A 97 3.57 -20.11 0.43
C SER A 97 4.28 -18.77 0.27
N LEU A 98 5.56 -18.77 -0.09
CA LEU A 98 6.30 -17.56 -0.41
C LEU A 98 6.30 -17.38 -1.94
N ASP A 99 5.60 -16.36 -2.40
CA ASP A 99 5.63 -15.90 -3.78
C ASP A 99 6.75 -14.87 -3.94
N GLU A 100 7.72 -15.16 -4.79
CA GLU A 100 8.85 -14.29 -5.10
C GLU A 100 8.79 -13.86 -6.57
N GLY A 101 8.92 -12.55 -6.81
CA GLY A 101 9.13 -11.96 -8.13
C GLY A 101 10.48 -11.27 -8.18
N ALA A 102 11.38 -11.74 -9.03
CA ALA A 102 12.69 -11.16 -9.25
C ALA A 102 12.72 -10.41 -10.60
N ILE A 103 13.27 -9.21 -10.61
CA ILE A 103 13.46 -8.39 -11.81
C ILE A 103 14.94 -8.12 -11.96
N ASP A 104 15.54 -8.64 -13.01
CA ASP A 104 16.94 -8.44 -13.32
C ASP A 104 17.11 -7.18 -14.16
N PHE A 105 18.07 -6.34 -13.79
CA PHE A 105 18.41 -5.12 -14.48
C PHE A 105 19.80 -5.20 -15.08
N THR A 106 19.94 -4.63 -16.28
CA THR A 106 21.23 -4.39 -16.91
C THR A 106 22.04 -3.35 -16.13
N PRO A 107 23.37 -3.22 -16.38
CA PRO A 107 24.20 -2.17 -15.78
C PRO A 107 23.71 -0.74 -16.07
N THR A 108 22.93 -0.57 -17.14
CA THR A 108 22.29 0.71 -17.49
C THR A 108 20.98 0.98 -16.75
N GLY A 109 20.59 0.12 -15.80
CA GLY A 109 19.39 0.25 -14.99
C GLY A 109 18.08 -0.08 -15.73
N ARG A 110 18.13 -0.93 -16.75
CA ARG A 110 16.94 -1.34 -17.52
C ARG A 110 16.58 -2.78 -17.27
N VAL A 111 15.28 -3.09 -17.20
CA VAL A 111 14.78 -4.45 -17.02
C VAL A 111 15.23 -5.35 -18.16
N GLN A 112 15.94 -6.41 -17.83
CA GLN A 112 16.40 -7.44 -18.76
C GLN A 112 15.45 -8.65 -18.73
N SER A 113 15.12 -9.13 -17.54
CA SER A 113 14.27 -10.30 -17.34
C SER A 113 13.44 -10.18 -16.06
N ILE A 114 12.30 -10.87 -16.05
CA ILE A 114 11.42 -11.00 -14.89
C ILE A 114 11.25 -12.49 -14.63
N ARG A 115 11.51 -12.92 -13.40
CA ARG A 115 11.42 -14.31 -12.94
C ARG A 115 10.44 -14.41 -11.78
N PHE A 116 9.74 -15.53 -11.70
CA PHE A 116 8.78 -15.80 -10.62
C PHE A 116 9.11 -17.14 -10.01
N ASP A 117 9.52 -17.12 -8.75
CA ASP A 117 9.78 -18.32 -7.99
C ASP A 117 8.70 -18.45 -6.91
N ARG A 118 8.19 -19.67 -6.74
CA ARG A 118 7.28 -20.01 -5.65
C ARG A 118 7.97 -21.04 -4.79
N SER A 119 8.24 -20.66 -3.54
CA SER A 119 8.93 -21.51 -2.58
C SER A 119 8.04 -21.71 -1.36
N ALA A 120 8.18 -22.86 -0.69
CA ALA A 120 7.67 -22.97 0.66
C ALA A 120 8.32 -21.87 1.53
N PRO A 121 7.59 -21.23 2.46
CA PRO A 121 8.20 -20.29 3.37
C PRO A 121 9.30 -21.01 4.14
N PRO A 122 10.38 -20.32 4.52
CA PRO A 122 11.40 -20.92 5.36
C PRO A 122 10.70 -21.46 6.61
N SER A 123 10.71 -22.78 6.79
CA SER A 123 10.07 -23.39 7.94
C SER A 123 10.74 -22.81 9.17
N SER A 124 9.99 -22.07 10.00
CA SER A 124 10.43 -21.70 11.34
C SER A 124 10.41 -22.95 12.23
N SER A 125 11.19 -23.97 11.89
CA SER A 125 11.54 -25.07 12.78
C SER A 125 12.66 -24.56 13.68
N GLY A 126 12.26 -23.80 14.69
CA GLY A 126 13.17 -23.21 15.65
C GLY A 126 12.45 -22.94 16.96
N THR A 127 11.99 -24.00 17.64
CA THR A 127 12.26 -24.25 19.07
C THR A 127 11.91 -25.68 19.45
#